data_AF-A0ABD1VZX0-F1
#
_entry.id   AF-A0ABD1VZX0-F1
#
_cell.length_a   1.000
_cell.length_b   1.000
_cell.length_c   1.000
_cell.angle_alpha   90.00
_cell.angle_beta   90.00
_cell.angle_gamma   90.00
#
_symmetry.space_group_name_H-M   'P 1'
#
loop_
_entity.id
_entity.type
_entity.pdbx_description
1 polymer ?
#
loop_
_entity_poly.entity_id
_entity_poly.type
_entity_poly.pdbx_seq_one_letter_code
_entity_poly.pdbx_strand_id
1 'polypeptide(L)'
;MASYLKLVRDLISYFEKFELIQVPRAENANADALSKLASSKDLELIKFVPVEHLAKPSIEAISEVICVGMNEVDYILREVHEEICGNNTGGLALAQKILKQGYFWPTLKKDSLLDTKRCDKC
;
A
#
# COMPACT_ATOMS: atom_id res chain seq x y z
N MET A 1 -1.65 -11.23 23.24
CA MET A 1 -0.80 -11.92 22.24
C MET A 1 -1.46 -13.15 21.62
N ALA A 2 -2.19 -13.99 22.38
CA ALA A 2 -2.86 -15.18 21.82
C ALA A 2 -3.94 -14.88 20.75
N SER A 3 -4.62 -13.74 20.83
CA SER A 3 -5.61 -13.31 19.83
C SER A 3 -5.00 -13.01 18.46
N TYR A 4 -3.88 -12.28 18.43
CA TYR A 4 -3.15 -11.97 17.20
C TYR A 4 -2.55 -13.22 16.55
N LEU A 5 -2.06 -14.16 17.37
CA LEU A 5 -1.54 -15.44 16.90
C LEU A 5 -2.61 -16.24 16.12
N LYS A 6 -3.86 -16.24 16.60
CA LYS A 6 -4.96 -16.96 15.93
C LYS A 6 -5.26 -16.36 14.56
N LEU A 7 -5.43 -15.04 14.49
CA LEU A 7 -5.65 -14.32 13.22
C LEU A 7 -4.52 -14.57 12.21
N VAL A 8 -3.26 -14.49 12.66
CA VAL A 8 -2.11 -14.75 11.79
C VAL A 8 -2.13 -16.18 11.25
N ARG A 9 -2.47 -17.17 12.08
CA ARG A 9 -2.60 -18.57 11.64
C ARG A 9 -3.73 -18.77 10.63
N ASP A 10 -4.86 -18.11 10.85
CA ASP A 10 -6.00 -18.16 9.92
C ASP A 10 -5.59 -17.53 8.56
N LEU A 11 -4.89 -16.40 8.59
CA LEU A 11 -4.39 -15.68 7.40
C LEU A 11 -3.32 -16.44 6.63
N ILE A 12 -2.42 -17.16 7.31
CA ILE A 12 -1.36 -17.94 6.67
C ILE A 12 -1.92 -18.93 5.65
N SER A 13 -3.13 -19.47 5.88
CA SER A 13 -3.75 -20.44 4.98
C SER A 13 -4.11 -19.90 3.59
N TYR A 14 -4.17 -18.58 3.43
CA TYR A 14 -4.50 -17.93 2.15
C TYR A 14 -3.27 -17.69 1.25
N PHE A 15 -2.05 -17.86 1.77
CA PHE A 15 -0.82 -17.59 1.02
C PHE A 15 -0.19 -18.88 0.50
N GLU A 16 0.16 -18.92 -0.79
CA GLU A 16 0.89 -20.05 -1.39
C GLU A 16 2.32 -20.17 -0.82
N LYS A 17 2.97 -19.03 -0.57
CA LYS A 17 4.29 -18.93 0.05
C LYS A 17 4.32 -17.73 0.99
N PHE A 18 4.97 -17.88 2.13
CA PHE A 18 5.20 -16.78 3.07
C PHE A 18 6.53 -16.97 3.79
N GLU A 19 7.11 -15.86 4.24
CA GLU A 19 8.31 -15.84 5.05
C GLU A 19 8.06 -14.93 6.26
N LEU A 20 8.46 -15.37 7.44
CA LEU A 20 8.34 -14.59 8.67
C LEU A 20 9.73 -14.30 9.20
N ILE A 21 10.20 -13.09 8.95
CA ILE A 21 11.52 -12.63 9.36
C ILE A 21 11.40 -11.95 10.73
N GLN A 22 12.05 -12.53 11.73
CA GLN A 22 12.13 -11.92 13.05
C GLN A 22 13.29 -10.92 13.07
N VAL A 23 12.97 -9.62 13.12
CA VAL A 23 13.99 -8.57 13.30
C VAL A 23 14.39 -8.51 14.79
N PRO A 24 15.68 -8.71 15.13
CA PRO A 24 16.15 -8.59 16.51
C PRO A 24 15.83 -7.21 17.08
N ARG A 25 15.45 -7.14 18.36
CA ARG A 25 15.08 -5.87 19.01
C ARG A 25 16.20 -4.83 18.98
N ALA A 26 17.46 -5.28 19.00
CA ALA A 26 18.63 -4.40 18.88
C ALA A 26 18.66 -3.63 17.54
N GLU A 27 18.13 -4.22 16.47
CA GLU A 27 18.08 -3.63 15.13
C GLU A 27 16.86 -2.71 14.94
N ASN A 28 15.88 -2.75 15.86
CA ASN A 28 14.69 -1.90 15.82
C ASN A 28 14.83 -0.58 16.59
N ALA A 29 16.04 -0.25 17.05
CA ALA A 29 16.28 0.91 17.91
C ALA A 29 15.82 2.24 17.28
N ASN A 30 16.00 2.40 15.96
CA ASN A 30 15.62 3.62 15.25
C ASN A 30 14.10 3.80 15.20
N ALA A 31 13.35 2.73 14.88
CA ALA A 31 11.89 2.78 14.85
C ALA A 31 11.31 3.02 16.26
N ASP A 32 11.89 2.39 17.29
CA ASP A 32 11.51 2.61 18.69
C ASP A 32 11.77 4.07 19.12
N ALA A 33 12.89 4.67 18.70
CA ALA A 33 13.21 6.07 18.98
C ALA A 33 12.20 7.01 18.29
N LEU A 34 11.89 6.78 17.02
CA LEU A 34 10.89 7.55 16.26
C LEU A 34 9.50 7.46 16.91
N SER A 35 9.06 6.28 17.32
CA SER A 35 7.78 6.08 18.00
C SER A 35 7.68 6.86 19.32
N LYS A 36 8.78 6.87 20.11
CA LYS A 36 8.88 7.65 21.35
C LYS A 36 8.87 9.16 21.07
N LEU A 37 9.58 9.63 20.04
CA LEU A 37 9.57 11.03 19.62
C LEU A 37 8.18 11.49 19.18
N ALA A 38 7.48 10.67 18.39
CA ALA A 38 6.11 10.95 17.95
C ALA A 38 5.11 10.98 19.11
N SER A 39 5.34 10.19 20.16
CA SER A 39 4.48 10.15 21.36
C SER A 39 4.84 11.20 22.42
N SER A 40 5.95 11.91 22.24
CA SER A 40 6.42 12.93 23.15
C SER A 40 5.52 14.17 23.09
N LYS A 41 5.24 14.77 24.25
CA LYS A 41 4.43 15.99 24.37
C LYS A 41 5.26 17.28 24.29
N ASP A 42 6.56 17.16 24.01
CA ASP A 42 7.45 18.32 23.94
C ASP A 42 7.16 19.12 22.66
N LEU A 43 6.47 20.26 22.84
CA LEU A 43 6.00 21.14 21.78
C LEU A 43 7.15 21.71 20.91
N GLU A 44 8.38 21.71 21.42
CA GLU A 44 9.57 22.15 20.67
C GLU A 44 10.08 21.07 19.69
N LEU A 45 9.99 19.79 20.05
CA LEU A 45 10.43 18.68 19.19
C LEU A 45 9.45 18.39 18.05
N ILE A 46 8.16 18.70 18.23
CA ILE A 46 7.13 18.55 17.17
C ILE A 46 7.42 19.46 15.96
N LYS A 47 8.17 20.55 16.15
CA LYS A 47 8.53 21.48 15.06
C LYS A 47 9.63 20.95 14.14
N PHE A 48 10.38 19.93 14.57
CA PHE A 48 11.49 19.38 13.81
C PHE A 48 11.19 17.92 13.44
N VAL A 49 10.88 17.69 12.17
CA VAL A 49 10.74 16.34 11.62
C VAL A 49 12.08 15.96 10.97
N PRO A 50 12.87 15.06 11.58
CA PRO A 50 14.09 14.56 10.92
C PRO A 50 13.70 13.77 9.67
N VAL A 51 14.23 14.15 8.52
CA VAL A 51 14.02 13.48 7.23
C VAL A 51 15.30 12.73 6.87
N GLU A 52 15.20 11.41 6.77
CA GLU A 52 16.28 10.56 6.28
C GLU A 52 16.17 10.45 4.75
N HIS A 53 17.27 10.70 4.04
CA HIS A 53 17.30 10.62 2.59
C HIS A 53 17.94 9.31 2.15
N LEU A 54 17.13 8.39 1.62
CA LEU A 54 17.62 7.13 1.07
C LEU A 54 18.03 7.32 -0.39
N ALA A 55 19.25 6.89 -0.74
CA ALA A 55 19.74 6.95 -2.13
C ALA A 55 19.03 5.95 -3.06
N LYS A 56 18.42 4.90 -2.50
CA LYS A 56 17.67 3.86 -3.20
C LYS A 56 16.38 3.55 -2.44
N PRO A 57 15.30 3.12 -3.13
CA PRO A 57 14.07 2.67 -2.47
C PRO A 57 14.36 1.57 -1.44
N SER A 58 13.70 1.63 -0.28
CA SER A 58 13.81 0.60 0.77
C SER A 58 13.02 -0.67 0.46
N ILE A 59 12.07 -0.59 -0.47
CA ILE A 59 11.32 -1.72 -1.00
C ILE A 59 11.75 -1.97 -2.44
N GLU A 60 11.74 -3.24 -2.85
CA GLU A 60 11.91 -3.57 -4.25
C GLU A 60 10.77 -2.92 -5.05
N ALA A 61 11.13 -1.99 -5.92
CA ALA A 61 10.17 -1.46 -6.87
C ALA A 61 9.83 -2.61 -7.83
N ILE A 62 8.54 -2.94 -7.94
CA ILE A 62 8.04 -3.85 -8.97
C ILE A 62 8.49 -3.26 -10.31
N SER A 63 9.51 -3.87 -10.94
CA SER A 63 10.14 -3.35 -12.15
C SER A 63 9.44 -3.79 -13.43
N GLU A 64 8.56 -4.78 -13.33
CA GLU A 64 7.83 -5.35 -14.45
C GLU A 64 6.34 -5.06 -14.30
N VAL A 65 5.76 -4.50 -15.36
CA VAL A 65 4.32 -4.29 -15.44
C VAL A 65 3.74 -5.41 -16.30
N ILE A 66 2.77 -6.12 -15.74
CA ILE A 66 2.01 -7.18 -16.38
C ILE A 66 0.96 -6.52 -17.29
N CYS A 67 1.07 -6.81 -18.58
CA CYS A 67 0.03 -6.45 -19.55
C CYS A 67 -1.21 -7.31 -19.32
N VAL A 68 -2.30 -6.66 -18.93
CA VAL A 68 -3.58 -7.29 -18.61
C VAL A 68 -4.40 -7.51 -19.88
N GLY A 69 -4.93 -8.71 -20.05
CA GLY A 69 -5.87 -9.02 -21.14
C GLY A 69 -7.25 -8.40 -20.89
N MET A 70 -8.02 -8.10 -21.94
CA MET A 70 -9.32 -7.43 -21.81
C MET A 70 -10.30 -8.15 -20.87
N ASN A 71 -10.16 -9.47 -20.71
CA ASN A 71 -11.02 -10.29 -19.85
C ASN A 71 -10.81 -10.03 -18.35
N GLU A 72 -9.66 -9.49 -17.96
CA GLU A 72 -9.27 -9.28 -16.55
C GLU A 72 -9.37 -7.80 -16.13
N VAL A 73 -9.45 -6.88 -17.10
CA VAL A 73 -9.49 -5.42 -16.86
C VAL A 73 -10.63 -5.04 -15.90
N ASP A 74 -11.84 -5.53 -16.14
CA ASP A 74 -13.01 -5.18 -15.32
C ASP A 74 -12.91 -5.72 -13.89
N TYR A 75 -12.25 -6.86 -13.71
CA TYR A 75 -12.02 -7.45 -12.39
C TYR A 75 -11.00 -6.62 -11.60
N ILE A 76 -9.82 -6.40 -12.18
CA ILE A 76 -8.72 -5.66 -11.54
C ILE A 76 -9.14 -4.22 -11.23
N LEU A 77 -9.80 -3.55 -12.19
CA LEU A 77 -10.26 -2.18 -12.00
C LEU A 77 -11.23 -2.07 -10.83
N ARG A 78 -12.17 -3.02 -10.71
CA ARG A 78 -13.17 -3.03 -9.65
C ARG A 78 -12.56 -3.34 -8.28
N GLU A 79 -11.75 -4.39 -8.17
CA GLU A 79 -11.10 -4.74 -6.90
C GLU A 79 -10.28 -3.57 -6.34
N VAL A 80 -9.40 -3.00 -7.17
CA VAL A 80 -8.52 -1.92 -6.70
C VAL A 80 -9.31 -0.64 -6.40
N HIS A 81 -10.42 -0.40 -7.13
CA HIS A 81 -11.32 0.71 -6.86
C HIS A 81 -12.08 0.52 -5.54
N GLU A 82 -12.61 -0.67 -5.25
CA GLU A 82 -13.31 -0.97 -4.00
C GLU A 82 -12.43 -0.76 -2.77
N GLU A 83 -11.13 -1.06 -2.86
CA GLU A 83 -10.17 -0.81 -1.77
C GLU A 83 -10.03 0.68 -1.40
N ILE A 84 -10.30 1.61 -2.33
CA ILE A 84 -10.06 3.07 -2.15
C ILE A 84 -11.32 3.92 -2.32
N CYS A 85 -12.43 3.28 -2.65
CA CYS A 85 -13.72 3.91 -2.90
C CYS A 85 -14.19 4.66 -1.66
N GLY A 86 -14.65 5.91 -1.83
CA GLY A 86 -15.09 6.78 -0.72
C GLY A 86 -13.99 7.61 -0.05
N ASN A 87 -12.71 7.42 -0.40
CA ASN A 87 -11.61 8.23 0.14
C ASN A 87 -11.34 9.52 -0.66
N ASN A 88 -12.31 10.02 -1.43
CA ASN A 88 -12.15 11.11 -2.41
C ASN A 88 -10.99 10.86 -3.41
N THR A 89 -10.73 9.60 -3.74
CA THR A 89 -9.63 9.23 -4.62
C THR A 89 -10.07 9.37 -6.09
N GLY A 90 -9.54 10.37 -6.80
CA GLY A 90 -9.87 10.57 -8.21
C GLY A 90 -9.33 9.45 -9.13
N GLY A 91 -9.93 9.28 -10.32
CA GLY A 91 -9.56 8.22 -11.27
C GLY A 91 -8.09 8.19 -11.70
N LEU A 92 -7.37 9.32 -11.64
CA LEU A 92 -5.91 9.33 -11.89
C LEU A 92 -5.12 8.64 -10.77
N ALA A 93 -5.54 8.81 -9.52
CA ALA A 93 -4.91 8.15 -8.38
C ALA A 93 -5.20 6.64 -8.38
N LEU A 94 -6.41 6.23 -8.79
CA LEU A 94 -6.74 4.83 -9.07
C LEU A 94 -5.81 4.24 -10.14
N ALA A 95 -5.67 4.89 -11.29
CA ALA A 95 -4.79 4.43 -12.37
C ALA A 95 -3.32 4.30 -11.92
N GLN A 96 -2.83 5.25 -11.11
CA GLN A 96 -1.49 5.18 -10.54
C GLN A 96 -1.33 4.02 -9.55
N LYS A 97 -2.35 3.72 -8.74
CA LYS A 97 -2.32 2.60 -7.81
C LYS A 97 -2.24 1.26 -8.56
N ILE A 98 -3.06 1.10 -9.60
CA ILE A 98 -3.05 -0.09 -10.47
C ILE A 98 -1.67 -0.29 -11.12
N LEU A 99 -1.07 0.78 -11.65
CA LEU A 99 0.31 0.74 -12.18
C LEU A 99 1.34 0.36 -11.13
N LYS A 100 1.23 0.88 -9.90
CA LYS A 100 2.14 0.56 -8.80
C LYS A 100 2.02 -0.89 -8.31
N GLN A 101 0.85 -1.51 -8.50
CA GLN A 101 0.66 -2.94 -8.26
C GLN A 101 1.16 -3.81 -9.42
N GLY A 102 1.65 -3.20 -10.50
CA GLY A 102 2.24 -3.90 -11.63
C GLY A 102 1.25 -4.28 -12.72
N TYR A 103 0.06 -3.68 -12.79
CA TYR A 103 -0.91 -3.96 -13.87
C TYR A 103 -0.97 -2.83 -14.90
N PHE A 104 -1.04 -3.17 -16.19
CA PHE A 104 -1.21 -2.20 -17.27
C PHE A 104 -2.11 -2.70 -18.39
N TRP A 105 -2.89 -1.76 -18.94
CA TRP A 105 -3.55 -1.90 -20.23
C TRP A 105 -3.65 -0.52 -20.90
N PRO A 106 -3.76 -0.44 -22.25
CA PRO A 106 -3.64 0.82 -22.99
C PRO A 106 -4.63 1.92 -22.57
N THR A 107 -5.83 1.54 -22.12
CA THR A 107 -6.91 2.46 -21.75
C THR A 107 -7.02 2.71 -20.24
N LEU A 108 -6.10 2.20 -19.42
CA LEU A 108 -6.12 2.27 -17.95
C LEU A 108 -6.54 3.61 -17.37
N LYS A 109 -5.94 4.71 -17.85
CA LYS A 109 -6.29 6.06 -17.37
C LYS A 109 -7.73 6.45 -17.69
N LYS A 110 -8.20 6.13 -18.90
CA LYS A 110 -9.58 6.42 -19.33
C LYS A 110 -10.55 5.57 -18.54
N ASP A 111 -10.27 4.28 -18.39
CA ASP A 111 -11.15 3.33 -17.70
C ASP A 111 -11.26 3.69 -16.21
N SER A 112 -10.15 4.04 -15.55
CA SER A 112 -10.16 4.50 -14.15
C SER A 112 -10.95 5.80 -13.95
N LEU A 113 -10.87 6.74 -14.90
CA LEU A 113 -11.67 7.97 -14.88
C LEU A 113 -13.15 7.71 -15.11
N LEU A 114 -13.49 6.78 -16.01
CA LEU A 114 -14.89 6.40 -16.26
C LEU A 114 -15.49 5.65 -15.07
N ASP A 115 -14.71 4.78 -14.43
CA ASP A 115 -15.18 3.98 -13.30
C ASP A 115 -15.48 4.83 -12.07
N THR A 116 -14.53 5.70 -11.69
CA THR A 116 -14.74 6.67 -10.61
C THR A 116 -15.91 7.62 -10.88
N LYS A 117 -16.11 8.06 -12.12
CA LYS A 117 -17.27 8.90 -12.51
C LYS A 117 -18.62 8.19 -12.43
N ARG A 118 -18.65 6.86 -12.59
CA ARG A 118 -19.88 6.04 -12.49
C ARG A 118 -20.18 5.61 -11.06
N CYS A 119 -19.26 5.85 -10.13
CA CYS A 119 -19.39 5.46 -8.74
C CYS A 119 -20.04 6.57 -7.92
N ASP A 120 -21.18 6.28 -7.29
CA ASP A 120 -21.91 7.25 -6.45
C ASP A 120 -21.15 7.63 -5.16
N LYS A 121 -20.16 6.83 -4.76
CA LYS A 121 -19.38 7.01 -3.53
C LYS A 121 -18.11 7.84 -3.73
N CYS A 122 -17.73 8.15 -4.96
CA CYS A 122 -16.45 8.79 -5.32
C CYS A 122 -16.59 10.26 -5.72
#